data_AF-A0A5A7NBC0-F1
#
_entry.id   AF-A0A5A7NBC0-F1
#
_cell.length_a   1.000
_cell.length_b   1.000
_cell.length_c   1.000
_cell.angle_alpha   90.00
_cell.angle_beta   90.00
_cell.angle_gamma   90.00
#
_symmetry.space_group_name_H-M   'P 1'
#
loop_
_entity.id
_entity.type
_entity.pdbx_description
1 polymer ?
#
loop_
_entity_poly.entity_id
_entity_poly.type
_entity_poly.pdbx_seq_one_letter_code
_entity_poly.pdbx_strand_id
1 'polypeptide(L)'
;MPAFDYEALDARGKSRKGIITADSPRQARLDLRARKLMPVALGLAQGGMGSAGQGAEAESTAKSRMRNKMGPKGSLNQKQLSLVTRQLATLLDAGAPVDEALQSIAMQADHRAVRRILLAVRADVMEGRRLSQAMARHPGSFNPLYRALVDAGETSGALGTVLLRLSVHLEKSRAMRTKIVTALIYPIMLAITAVVVIIALMTFVVPKVVDQFDHLGQSLPALTLFMISLSDIIRDHGLMILLGLGGVGGRCAYPCAGKPWRAG
;
A
#
# COMPACT_ATOMS: atom_id res chain seq x y z
N MET A 1 7.19 8.73 29.04
CA MET A 1 6.12 7.82 29.47
C MET A 1 5.89 6.78 28.36
N PRO A 2 5.95 5.47 28.66
CA PRO A 2 5.77 4.43 27.66
C PRO A 2 4.31 4.37 27.15
N ALA A 3 4.16 4.11 25.87
CA ALA A 3 2.86 3.92 25.24
C ALA A 3 2.52 2.42 25.19
N PHE A 4 1.29 2.08 25.56
CA PHE A 4 0.74 0.74 25.47
C PHE A 4 -0.35 0.69 24.41
N ASP A 5 -0.19 -0.23 23.45
CA ASP A 5 -1.28 -0.60 22.57
C ASP A 5 -2.25 -1.48 23.36
N TYR A 6 -3.53 -1.11 23.38
CA TYR A 6 -4.57 -1.90 24.03
C TYR A 6 -5.63 -2.34 23.03
N GLU A 7 -6.05 -3.59 23.19
CA GLU A 7 -7.30 -4.11 22.66
C GLU A 7 -8.22 -4.39 23.83
N ALA A 8 -9.30 -3.63 23.95
CA ALA A 8 -10.24 -3.75 25.06
C ALA A 8 -11.68 -3.89 24.56
N LEU A 9 -12.47 -4.67 25.28
CA LEU A 9 -13.88 -4.89 24.99
C LEU A 9 -14.73 -3.87 25.74
N ASP A 10 -15.67 -3.25 25.03
CA ASP A 10 -16.75 -2.46 25.61
C ASP A 10 -17.79 -3.40 26.27
N ALA A 11 -18.64 -2.88 27.16
CA ALA A 11 -19.66 -3.68 27.88
C ALA A 11 -20.65 -4.43 26.97
N ARG A 12 -20.70 -4.06 25.68
CA ARG A 12 -21.51 -4.68 24.62
C ARG A 12 -20.72 -5.68 23.74
N GLY A 13 -19.52 -6.09 24.16
CA GLY A 13 -18.68 -7.06 23.44
C GLY A 13 -18.00 -6.54 22.17
N LYS A 14 -18.01 -5.22 21.90
CA LYS A 14 -17.30 -4.63 20.76
C LYS A 14 -15.85 -4.33 21.13
N SER A 15 -14.90 -4.84 20.33
CA SER A 15 -13.46 -4.57 20.49
C SER A 15 -13.12 -3.15 20.06
N ARG A 16 -12.45 -2.40 20.94
CA ARG A 16 -11.86 -1.09 20.67
C ARG A 16 -10.35 -1.17 20.81
N LYS A 17 -9.66 -0.70 19.78
CA LYS A 17 -8.18 -0.65 19.71
C LYS A 17 -7.70 0.79 19.83
N GLY A 18 -6.78 1.04 20.74
CA GLY A 18 -6.24 2.37 21.01
C GLY A 18 -4.85 2.32 21.63
N ILE A 19 -4.29 3.50 21.85
CA ILE A 19 -3.01 3.67 22.54
C ILE A 19 -3.31 4.37 23.86
N ILE A 20 -2.74 3.88 24.95
CA ILE A 20 -2.80 4.53 26.25
C ILE A 20 -1.38 4.72 26.78
N THR A 21 -1.08 5.92 27.24
CA THR A 21 0.20 6.25 27.86
C THR A 21 0.06 6.00 29.35
N ALA A 22 0.90 5.15 29.93
CA ALA A 22 0.89 4.84 31.36
C ALA A 22 2.33 4.48 31.79
N ASP A 23 2.66 4.64 33.07
CA ASP A 23 4.01 4.37 33.56
C ASP A 23 4.24 2.87 33.86
N SER A 24 3.17 2.09 33.99
CA SER A 24 3.24 0.64 34.16
C SER A 24 2.08 -0.10 33.51
N PRO A 25 2.23 -1.41 33.17
CA PRO A 25 1.14 -2.23 32.65
C PRO A 25 -0.04 -2.34 33.62
N ARG A 26 0.23 -2.27 34.94
CA ARG A 26 -0.82 -2.29 35.98
C ARG A 26 -1.66 -1.02 35.94
N GLN A 27 -1.01 0.14 35.79
CA GLN A 27 -1.67 1.44 35.67
C GLN A 27 -2.49 1.53 34.38
N ALA A 28 -1.96 1.05 33.25
CA ALA A 28 -2.71 0.98 31.99
C ALA A 28 -4.02 0.18 32.11
N ARG A 29 -4.02 -0.93 32.88
CA ARG A 29 -5.24 -1.72 33.14
C ARG A 29 -6.24 -0.96 34.00
N LEU A 30 -5.77 -0.20 35.00
CA LEU A 30 -6.62 0.61 35.86
C LEU A 30 -7.28 1.74 35.07
N ASP A 31 -6.52 2.42 34.20
CA ASP A 31 -7.04 3.49 33.36
C ASP A 31 -8.05 2.99 32.32
N LEU A 32 -7.85 1.79 31.78
CA LEU A 32 -8.82 1.15 30.88
C LEU A 32 -10.10 0.74 31.61
N ARG A 33 -9.97 0.21 32.83
CA ARG A 33 -11.14 -0.11 33.69
C ARG A 33 -11.91 1.14 34.09
N ALA A 34 -11.23 2.25 34.40
CA ALA A 34 -11.85 3.54 34.67
C ALA A 34 -12.69 4.04 33.48
N ARG A 35 -12.29 3.67 32.25
CA ARG A 35 -13.02 3.97 31.00
C ARG A 35 -14.09 2.93 30.64
N LYS A 36 -14.43 2.01 31.55
CA LYS A 36 -15.37 0.88 31.33
C LYS A 36 -14.96 -0.06 30.18
N LEU A 37 -13.67 -0.13 29.88
CA LEU A 37 -13.10 -0.99 28.84
C LEU A 37 -12.37 -2.16 29.50
N MET A 38 -12.74 -3.39 29.17
CA MET A 38 -12.11 -4.60 29.71
C MET A 38 -10.91 -4.99 28.84
N PRO A 39 -9.66 -4.95 29.35
CA PRO A 39 -8.47 -5.21 28.54
C PRO A 39 -8.35 -6.70 28.19
N VAL A 40 -8.29 -7.01 26.89
CA VAL A 40 -8.08 -8.38 26.35
C VAL A 40 -6.62 -8.62 26.01
N ALA A 41 -5.93 -7.60 25.49
CA ALA A 41 -4.50 -7.64 25.22
C ALA A 41 -3.86 -6.26 25.46
N LEU A 42 -2.70 -6.26 26.11
CA LEU A 42 -1.85 -5.08 26.34
C LEU A 42 -0.46 -5.39 25.79
N GLY A 43 -0.01 -4.60 24.82
CA GLY A 43 1.34 -4.68 24.25
C GLY A 43 2.12 -3.40 24.56
N LEU A 44 3.35 -3.53 25.02
CA LEU A 44 4.29 -2.42 25.06
C LEU A 44 4.56 -1.97 23.61
N ALA A 45 4.28 -0.71 23.27
CA ALA A 45 4.46 -0.19 21.92
C ALA A 45 5.94 0.03 21.55
N GLN A 46 6.87 -0.22 22.48
CA GLN A 46 8.32 -0.12 22.25
C GLN A 46 9.00 -1.48 22.44
N GLY A 47 9.63 -1.95 21.36
CA GLY A 47 10.47 -3.13 21.37
C GLY A 47 11.86 -2.83 21.93
N GLY A 48 12.23 -3.59 22.97
CA GLY A 48 13.61 -4.02 23.29
C GLY A 48 14.43 -3.09 24.18
N MET A 49 14.63 -3.46 25.46
CA MET A 49 15.86 -4.07 25.99
C MET A 49 15.88 -3.97 27.53
N GLY A 50 16.14 -5.07 28.23
CA GLY A 50 16.72 -5.03 29.59
C GLY A 50 15.78 -5.16 30.80
N SER A 51 15.44 -6.38 31.18
CA SER A 51 15.91 -6.93 32.47
C SER A 51 15.54 -8.40 32.55
N ALA A 52 16.60 -9.21 32.65
CA ALA A 52 16.54 -10.64 32.86
C ALA A 52 15.98 -10.91 34.26
N GLY A 53 14.82 -11.57 34.31
CA GLY A 53 14.35 -12.34 35.45
C GLY A 53 14.14 -13.76 34.97
N GLN A 54 15.01 -14.66 35.44
CA GLN A 54 15.01 -16.09 35.15
C GLN A 54 13.73 -16.75 35.65
N GLY A 55 13.22 -17.73 34.89
CA GLY A 55 12.29 -18.73 35.40
C GLY A 55 11.16 -19.12 34.45
N ALA A 56 11.23 -20.38 34.02
CA ALA A 56 10.12 -21.25 33.61
C ALA A 56 9.55 -21.17 32.17
N GLU A 57 9.86 -22.25 31.43
CA GLU A 57 8.92 -23.06 30.63
C GLU A 57 8.52 -22.49 29.24
N ALA A 58 9.30 -22.70 28.17
CA ALA A 58 9.61 -23.96 27.49
C ALA A 58 8.43 -24.70 26.83
N GLU A 59 7.44 -23.99 26.25
CA GLU A 59 6.54 -24.65 25.27
C GLU A 59 5.82 -23.73 24.24
N SER A 60 6.39 -22.57 23.88
CA SER A 60 5.72 -21.65 22.92
C SER A 60 6.58 -21.14 21.76
N THR A 61 7.80 -21.67 21.61
CA THR A 61 8.80 -21.20 20.64
C THR A 61 8.47 -21.52 19.18
N ALA A 62 7.63 -22.52 18.90
CA ALA A 62 7.29 -22.91 17.52
C ALA A 62 6.17 -22.07 16.87
N LYS A 63 5.17 -21.61 17.63
CA LYS A 63 4.03 -20.82 17.09
C LYS A 63 4.27 -19.31 17.05
N SER A 64 5.26 -18.80 17.78
CA SER A 64 5.57 -17.35 17.81
C SER A 64 6.38 -16.88 16.60
N ARG A 65 7.24 -17.74 16.01
CA ARG A 65 8.02 -17.40 14.81
C ARG A 65 7.19 -17.28 13.53
N MET A 66 6.00 -17.88 13.46
CA MET A 66 5.14 -17.82 12.27
C MET A 66 4.26 -16.56 12.21
N ARG A 67 4.09 -15.83 13.33
CA ARG A 67 3.16 -14.68 13.43
C ARG A 67 3.84 -13.32 13.40
N ASN A 68 5.09 -13.24 12.92
CA ASN A 68 5.78 -11.96 12.70
C ASN A 68 6.10 -11.67 11.23
N LYS A 69 5.51 -12.43 10.29
CA LYS A 69 5.62 -12.16 8.84
C LYS A 69 4.60 -11.13 8.34
N MET A 70 4.10 -10.28 9.24
CA MET A 70 3.31 -9.12 8.90
C MET A 70 4.07 -7.89 9.39
N GLY A 71 5.07 -7.49 8.60
CA GLY A 71 5.72 -6.19 8.75
C GLY A 71 4.68 -5.06 8.80
N PRO A 72 5.06 -3.85 9.25
CA PRO A 72 4.11 -2.76 9.47
C PRO A 72 3.29 -2.53 8.18
N LYS A 73 2.01 -2.92 8.22
CA LYS A 73 1.03 -2.85 7.11
C LYS A 73 0.62 -1.39 6.85
N GLY A 74 1.61 -0.57 6.52
CA GLY A 74 1.48 0.84 6.17
C GLY A 74 2.75 1.26 5.46
N SER A 75 2.78 1.05 4.14
CA SER A 75 3.75 1.69 3.25
C SER A 75 3.10 2.95 2.70
N LEU A 76 3.91 4.00 2.53
CA LEU A 76 3.51 5.23 1.85
C LEU A 76 3.42 4.95 0.34
N ASN A 77 2.25 5.18 -0.25
CA ASN A 77 2.11 5.19 -1.70
C ASN A 77 2.93 6.36 -2.30
N GLN A 78 3.38 6.27 -3.55
CA GLN A 78 4.17 7.32 -4.23
C GLN A 78 3.51 8.71 -4.14
N LYS A 79 2.17 8.79 -4.26
CA LYS A 79 1.41 10.03 -4.10
C LYS A 79 1.53 10.63 -2.68
N GLN A 80 1.46 9.77 -1.68
CA GLN A 80 1.56 10.20 -0.28
C GLN A 80 3.00 10.60 0.05
N LEU A 81 3.99 9.82 -0.41
CA LEU A 81 5.40 10.11 -0.25
C LEU A 81 5.77 11.45 -0.91
N SER A 82 5.34 11.70 -2.15
CA SER A 82 5.63 12.99 -2.83
C SER A 82 5.05 14.17 -2.07
N LEU A 83 3.81 14.05 -1.57
CA LEU A 83 3.14 15.12 -0.83
C LEU A 83 3.83 15.41 0.50
N VAL A 84 4.09 14.37 1.29
CA VAL A 84 4.81 14.47 2.57
C VAL A 84 6.20 15.09 2.37
N THR A 85 6.93 14.65 1.34
CA THR A 85 8.27 15.18 1.05
C THR A 85 8.21 16.66 0.68
N ARG A 86 7.22 17.09 -0.11
CA ARG A 86 7.03 18.50 -0.47
C ARG A 86 6.67 19.35 0.74
N GLN A 87 5.72 18.90 1.57
CA GLN A 87 5.33 19.61 2.79
C GLN A 87 6.51 19.74 3.76
N LEU A 88 7.27 18.66 3.95
CA LEU A 88 8.45 18.67 4.80
C LEU A 88 9.52 19.62 4.25
N ALA A 89 9.78 19.60 2.94
CA ALA A 89 10.70 20.55 2.31
C ALA A 89 10.27 21.99 2.55
N THR A 90 9.00 22.33 2.34
CA THR A 90 8.48 23.69 2.53
C THR A 90 8.60 24.16 3.97
N LEU A 91 8.27 23.32 4.96
CA LEU A 91 8.37 23.69 6.36
C LEU A 91 9.82 23.85 6.81
N LEU A 92 10.72 22.97 6.37
CA LEU A 92 12.14 23.06 6.70
C LEU A 92 12.84 24.24 6.01
N ASP A 93 12.44 24.56 4.78
CA ASP A 93 12.93 25.75 4.05
C ASP A 93 12.45 27.05 4.72
N ALA A 94 11.27 27.03 5.34
CA ALA A 94 10.76 28.10 6.20
C ALA A 94 11.42 28.15 7.59
N GLY A 95 12.39 27.28 7.87
CA GLY A 95 13.15 27.25 9.13
C GLY A 95 12.47 26.53 10.28
N ALA A 96 11.38 25.78 10.04
CA ALA A 96 10.73 25.00 11.09
C ALA A 96 11.64 23.86 11.58
N PRO A 97 11.66 23.56 12.89
CA PRO A 97 12.30 22.36 13.42
C PRO A 97 11.74 21.08 12.78
N VAL A 98 12.60 20.05 12.62
CA VAL A 98 12.23 18.80 11.95
C VAL A 98 11.10 18.07 12.67
N ASP A 99 11.10 18.07 14.00
CA ASP A 99 10.08 17.41 14.81
C ASP A 99 8.72 18.13 14.74
N GLU A 100 8.70 19.46 14.73
CA GLU A 100 7.50 20.28 14.54
C GLU A 100 6.92 20.09 13.14
N ALA A 101 7.79 20.10 12.12
CA ALA A 101 7.38 19.87 10.74
C ALA A 101 6.74 18.48 10.56
N LEU A 102 7.37 17.44 11.13
CA LEU A 102 6.81 16.07 11.12
C LEU A 102 5.48 15.99 11.87
N GLN A 103 5.35 16.66 13.01
CA GLN A 103 4.10 16.70 13.77
C GLN A 103 2.98 17.39 12.98
N SER A 104 3.26 18.56 12.39
CA SER A 104 2.30 19.33 11.61
C SER A 104 1.74 18.51 10.45
N ILE A 105 2.64 17.87 9.68
CA ILE A 105 2.24 17.01 8.55
C ILE A 105 1.45 15.79 9.03
N ALA A 106 1.86 15.17 10.14
CA ALA A 106 1.15 14.01 10.70
C ALA A 106 -0.28 14.34 11.14
N MET A 107 -0.50 15.54 11.68
CA MET A 107 -1.82 16.02 12.11
C MET A 107 -2.72 16.38 10.92
N GLN A 108 -2.13 16.88 9.83
CA GLN A 108 -2.84 17.19 8.58
C GLN A 108 -3.11 15.96 7.69
N ALA A 109 -2.51 14.81 8.00
CA ALA A 109 -2.61 13.62 7.16
C ALA A 109 -3.97 12.90 7.30
N ASP A 110 -4.73 12.82 6.20
CA ASP A 110 -6.00 12.07 6.12
C ASP A 110 -5.81 10.56 6.37
N HIS A 111 -4.70 10.00 5.87
CA HIS A 111 -4.45 8.57 5.92
C HIS A 111 -3.79 8.15 7.22
N ARG A 112 -4.44 7.22 7.95
CA ARG A 112 -3.93 6.66 9.21
C ARG A 112 -2.53 6.06 9.11
N ALA A 113 -2.19 5.46 7.96
CA ALA A 113 -0.87 4.90 7.70
C ALA A 113 0.21 5.99 7.66
N VAL A 114 -0.04 7.10 6.95
CA VAL A 114 0.87 8.25 6.87
C VAL A 114 1.12 8.81 8.26
N ARG A 115 0.04 9.08 9.01
CA ARG A 115 0.13 9.60 10.38
C ARG A 115 0.97 8.70 11.29
N ARG A 116 0.76 7.39 11.24
CA ARG A 116 1.51 6.42 12.06
C ARG A 116 3.00 6.46 11.75
N ILE A 117 3.37 6.45 10.46
CA ILE A 117 4.78 6.45 10.03
C ILE A 117 5.47 7.74 10.42
N LEU A 118 4.82 8.90 10.20
CA LEU A 118 5.41 10.19 10.53
C LEU A 118 5.57 10.40 12.04
N LEU A 119 4.61 9.95 12.85
CA LEU A 119 4.74 9.99 14.31
C LEU A 119 5.84 9.07 14.82
N ALA A 120 6.02 7.89 14.20
CA ALA A 120 7.12 6.99 14.54
C ALA A 120 8.49 7.59 14.18
N VAL A 121 8.62 8.15 12.98
CA VAL A 121 9.84 8.86 12.54
C VAL A 121 10.14 10.05 13.46
N ARG A 122 9.12 10.82 13.84
CA ARG A 122 9.27 11.93 14.79
C ARG A 122 9.76 11.44 16.15
N ALA A 123 9.19 10.36 16.69
CA ALA A 123 9.62 9.82 17.98
C ALA A 123 11.11 9.43 17.95
N ASP A 124 11.57 8.79 16.86
CA ASP A 124 12.98 8.46 16.68
C ASP A 124 13.88 9.70 16.62
N VAL A 125 13.43 10.77 15.94
CA VAL A 125 14.18 12.05 15.87
C VAL A 125 14.24 12.74 17.23
N MET A 126 13.14 12.72 17.99
CA MET A 126 13.09 13.24 19.36
C MET A 126 13.98 12.46 20.33
N GLU A 127 14.23 11.18 20.05
CA GLU A 127 15.22 10.34 20.75
C GLU A 127 16.68 10.63 20.32
N GLY A 128 16.90 11.61 19.44
CA GLY A 128 18.23 12.04 18.97
C GLY A 128 18.77 11.24 17.79
N ARG A 129 17.96 10.37 17.15
CA ARG A 129 18.39 9.68 15.93
C ARG A 129 18.35 10.63 14.74
N ARG A 130 19.26 10.42 13.80
CA ARG A 130 19.24 11.10 12.49
C ARG A 130 17.95 10.77 11.75
N LEU A 131 17.38 11.72 11.01
CA LEU A 131 16.18 11.53 10.20
C LEU A 131 16.35 10.39 9.19
N SER A 132 17.54 10.28 8.58
CA SER A 132 17.87 9.19 7.65
C SER A 132 17.74 7.81 8.30
N GLN A 133 18.18 7.68 9.56
CA GLN A 133 18.11 6.45 10.36
C GLN A 133 16.69 6.15 10.84
N ALA A 134 15.95 7.18 11.27
CA ALA A 134 14.53 7.05 11.61
C ALA A 134 13.71 6.54 10.42
N MET A 135 13.94 7.10 9.22
CA MET A 135 13.31 6.65 7.98
C MET A 135 13.73 5.22 7.57
N ALA A 136 14.92 4.76 7.96
CA ALA A 136 15.39 3.40 7.68
C ALA A 136 14.56 2.31 8.37
N ARG A 137 13.85 2.63 9.46
CA ARG A 137 12.90 1.71 10.11
C ARG A 137 11.64 1.45 9.28
N HIS A 138 11.41 2.26 8.23
CA HIS A 138 10.27 2.14 7.33
C HIS A 138 10.71 1.95 5.85
N PRO A 139 11.42 0.86 5.52
CA PRO A 139 11.99 0.64 4.18
C PRO A 139 10.93 0.47 3.08
N GLY A 140 9.71 0.06 3.45
CA GLY A 140 8.58 -0.01 2.52
C GLY A 140 8.06 1.35 2.06
N SER A 141 8.43 2.43 2.74
CA SER A 141 8.04 3.81 2.41
C SER A 141 9.20 4.64 1.90
N PHE A 142 10.38 4.49 2.51
CA PHE A 142 11.58 5.25 2.18
C PHE A 142 12.62 4.33 1.56
N ASN A 143 12.76 4.39 0.24
CA ASN A 143 13.73 3.56 -0.48
C ASN A 143 15.18 3.93 -0.11
N PRO A 144 16.19 3.09 -0.45
CA PRO A 144 17.59 3.38 -0.14
C PRO A 144 18.09 4.73 -0.68
N LEU A 145 17.71 5.09 -1.91
CA LEU A 145 18.11 6.35 -2.53
C LEU A 145 17.57 7.57 -1.76
N TYR A 146 16.29 7.53 -1.35
CA TYR A 146 15.65 8.57 -0.56
C TYR A 146 16.41 8.79 0.75
N ARG A 147 16.72 7.69 1.46
CA ARG A 147 17.44 7.75 2.74
C ARG A 147 18.86 8.28 2.59
N ALA A 148 19.58 7.87 1.55
CA ALA A 148 20.93 8.36 1.27
C ALA A 148 20.96 9.86 0.95
N LEU A 149 19.97 10.36 0.21
CA LEU A 149 19.84 11.79 -0.07
C LEU A 149 19.51 12.58 1.19
N VAL A 150 18.59 12.08 2.03
CA VAL A 150 18.29 12.70 3.32
C VAL A 150 19.54 12.71 4.22
N ASP A 151 20.30 11.62 4.27
CA ASP A 151 21.54 11.54 5.06
C ASP A 151 22.58 12.56 4.60
N ALA A 152 22.76 12.71 3.29
CA ALA A 152 23.63 13.73 2.71
C ALA A 152 23.13 15.15 3.03
N GLY A 153 21.81 15.38 2.99
CA GLY A 153 21.19 16.65 3.36
C GLY A 153 21.35 17.00 4.85
N GLU A 154 21.22 16.02 5.74
CA GLU A 154 21.45 16.20 7.17
C GLU A 154 22.92 16.48 7.48
N THR A 155 23.85 15.74 6.85
CA THR A 155 25.29 15.92 7.09
C THR A 155 25.79 17.27 6.59
N SER A 156 25.24 17.76 5.47
CA SER A 156 25.61 19.05 4.87
C SER A 156 24.86 20.24 5.46
N GLY A 157 23.90 20.02 6.38
CA GLY A 157 23.02 21.07 6.90
C GLY A 157 22.04 21.64 5.85
N ALA A 158 22.01 21.09 4.63
CA ALA A 158 21.21 21.58 3.51
C ALA A 158 19.90 20.79 3.32
N LEU A 159 19.36 20.21 4.40
CA LEU A 159 18.23 19.28 4.37
C LEU A 159 17.00 19.81 3.63
N GLY A 160 16.62 21.08 3.86
CA GLY A 160 15.48 21.72 3.17
C GLY A 160 15.64 21.71 1.64
N THR A 161 16.80 22.15 1.16
CA THR A 161 17.09 22.20 -0.29
C THR A 161 17.12 20.81 -0.94
N VAL A 162 17.68 19.81 -0.23
CA VAL A 162 17.75 18.43 -0.72
C VAL A 162 16.35 17.81 -0.79
N LEU A 163 15.53 17.99 0.25
CA LEU A 163 14.14 17.54 0.26
C LEU A 163 13.29 18.24 -0.81
N LEU A 164 13.56 19.53 -1.09
CA LEU A 164 12.89 20.24 -2.18
C LEU A 164 13.20 19.60 -3.53
N ARG A 165 14.49 19.36 -3.83
CA ARG A 165 14.91 18.66 -5.06
C ARG A 165 14.32 17.25 -5.14
N LEU A 166 14.30 16.53 -4.01
CA LEU A 166 13.73 15.20 -3.92
C LEU A 166 12.22 15.21 -4.16
N SER A 167 11.49 16.20 -3.64
CA SER A 167 10.06 16.37 -3.87
C SER A 167 9.75 16.60 -5.35
N VAL A 168 10.52 17.46 -6.03
CA VAL A 168 10.40 17.71 -7.47
C VAL A 168 10.69 16.45 -8.27
N HIS A 169 11.71 15.68 -7.88
CA HIS A 169 12.00 14.40 -8.53
C HIS A 169 10.83 13.41 -8.39
N LEU A 170 10.30 13.22 -7.18
CA LEU A 170 9.16 12.34 -6.93
C LEU A 170 7.90 12.77 -7.69
N GLU A 171 7.63 14.07 -7.76
CA GLU A 171 6.52 14.65 -8.54
C GLU A 171 6.69 14.36 -10.03
N LYS A 172 7.88 14.57 -10.59
CA LYS A 172 8.19 14.29 -12.01
C LYS A 172 8.04 12.80 -12.32
N SER A 173 8.59 11.91 -11.50
CA SER A 173 8.45 10.46 -11.68
C SER A 173 6.99 10.02 -11.65
N ARG A 174 6.19 10.58 -10.74
CA ARG A 174 4.75 10.31 -10.65
C ARG A 174 4.00 10.85 -11.87
N ALA A 175 4.30 12.07 -12.31
CA ALA A 175 3.67 12.68 -13.49
C ALA A 175 3.94 11.86 -14.74
N MET A 176 5.19 11.41 -14.95
CA MET A 176 5.56 10.51 -16.05
C MET A 176 4.78 9.20 -16.01
N ARG A 177 4.73 8.55 -14.85
CA ARG A 177 3.97 7.30 -14.68
C ARG A 177 2.49 7.50 -14.96
N THR A 178 1.91 8.60 -14.49
CA THR A 178 0.50 8.92 -14.69
C THR A 178 0.21 9.11 -16.18
N LYS A 179 1.06 9.87 -16.90
CA LYS A 179 0.95 10.07 -18.35
C LYS A 179 0.97 8.76 -19.12
N ILE A 180 1.90 7.85 -18.78
CA ILE A 180 1.99 6.52 -19.41
C ILE A 180 0.71 5.72 -19.17
N VAL A 181 0.25 5.66 -17.91
CA VAL A 181 -0.98 4.93 -17.57
C VAL A 181 -2.19 5.51 -18.30
N THR A 182 -2.35 6.84 -18.32
CA THR A 182 -3.50 7.47 -18.99
C THR A 182 -3.46 7.29 -20.50
N ALA A 183 -2.28 7.27 -21.14
CA ALA A 183 -2.14 7.04 -22.57
C ALA A 183 -2.47 5.60 -22.97
N LEU A 184 -2.22 4.62 -22.09
CA LEU A 184 -2.49 3.20 -22.35
C LEU A 184 -3.95 2.79 -22.15
N ILE A 185 -4.76 3.59 -21.43
CA ILE A 185 -6.17 3.25 -21.16
C ILE A 185 -6.97 3.09 -22.46
N TYR A 186 -6.83 4.01 -23.42
CA TYR A 186 -7.59 3.95 -24.66
C TYR A 186 -7.21 2.74 -25.54
N PRO A 187 -5.92 2.47 -25.85
CA PRO A 187 -5.52 1.26 -26.57
C PRO A 187 -5.97 -0.03 -25.90
N ILE A 188 -5.92 -0.12 -24.56
CA ILE A 188 -6.36 -1.30 -23.81
C ILE A 188 -7.87 -1.49 -23.93
N MET A 189 -8.66 -0.42 -23.80
CA MET A 189 -10.13 -0.50 -23.96
C MET A 189 -10.52 -0.96 -25.38
N LEU A 190 -9.86 -0.41 -26.40
CA LEU A 190 -10.09 -0.79 -27.78
C LEU A 190 -9.70 -2.25 -28.03
N ALA A 191 -8.54 -2.69 -27.53
CA ALA A 191 -8.08 -4.07 -27.64
C ALA A 191 -9.05 -5.06 -26.96
N ILE A 192 -9.53 -4.74 -25.74
CA ILE A 192 -10.52 -5.57 -25.05
C ILE A 192 -11.80 -5.67 -25.87
N THR A 193 -12.29 -4.56 -26.43
CA THR A 193 -13.49 -4.55 -27.27
C THR A 193 -13.31 -5.42 -28.51
N ALA A 194 -12.16 -5.30 -29.19
CA ALA A 194 -11.85 -6.12 -30.36
C ALA A 194 -11.80 -7.62 -30.04
N VAL A 195 -11.14 -8.00 -28.93
CA VAL A 195 -11.08 -9.40 -28.48
C VAL A 195 -12.47 -9.94 -28.16
N VAL A 196 -13.32 -9.17 -27.48
CA VAL A 196 -14.71 -9.56 -27.18
C VAL A 196 -15.50 -9.81 -28.47
N VAL A 197 -15.38 -8.92 -29.47
CA VAL A 197 -16.06 -9.08 -30.76
C VAL A 197 -15.57 -10.33 -31.50
N ILE A 198 -14.26 -10.59 -31.53
CA ILE A 198 -13.69 -11.79 -32.17
C ILE A 198 -14.22 -13.06 -31.49
N ILE A 199 -14.21 -13.12 -30.16
CA ILE A 199 -14.73 -14.28 -29.41
C ILE A 199 -16.23 -14.49 -29.72
N ALA A 200 -17.01 -13.42 -29.79
CA ALA A 200 -18.43 -13.51 -30.13
C ALA A 200 -18.66 -14.04 -31.56
N LEU A 201 -17.91 -13.52 -32.54
CA LEU A 201 -17.97 -14.00 -33.94
C LEU A 201 -17.60 -15.48 -34.05
N MET A 202 -16.50 -15.89 -33.40
CA MET A 202 -16.05 -17.30 -33.41
C MET A 202 -17.05 -18.23 -32.71
N THR A 203 -17.74 -17.74 -31.67
CA THR A 203 -18.67 -18.57 -30.90
C THR A 203 -20.05 -18.71 -31.52
N PHE A 204 -20.54 -17.66 -32.19
CA PHE A 204 -21.92 -17.65 -32.70
C PHE A 204 -22.04 -17.68 -34.22
N VAL A 205 -21.08 -17.11 -34.96
CA VAL A 205 -21.19 -16.95 -36.42
C VAL A 205 -20.51 -18.09 -37.17
N VAL A 206 -19.26 -18.42 -36.80
CA VAL A 206 -18.50 -19.50 -37.46
C VAL A 206 -19.22 -20.86 -37.43
N PRO A 207 -19.78 -21.36 -36.31
CA PRO A 207 -20.46 -22.66 -36.31
C PRO A 207 -21.66 -22.68 -37.27
N LYS A 208 -22.43 -21.59 -37.34
CA LYS A 208 -23.57 -21.50 -38.26
C LYS A 208 -23.16 -21.60 -39.73
N VAL A 209 -21.99 -21.05 -40.07
CA VAL A 209 -21.45 -21.14 -41.42
C VAL A 209 -20.97 -22.56 -41.73
N VAL A 210 -20.29 -23.20 -40.78
CA VAL A 210 -19.82 -24.59 -40.90
C VAL A 210 -21.00 -25.55 -41.05
N ASP A 211 -22.02 -25.42 -40.20
CA ASP A 211 -23.26 -26.22 -40.29
C ASP A 211 -23.85 -26.13 -41.70
N GLN A 212 -23.84 -24.96 -42.32
CA GLN A 212 -24.38 -24.77 -43.67
C GLN A 212 -23.54 -25.45 -44.76
N PHE A 213 -22.21 -25.54 -44.59
CA PHE A 213 -21.33 -26.27 -45.49
C PHE A 213 -21.50 -27.79 -45.37
N ASP A 214 -21.75 -28.32 -44.17
CA ASP A 214 -22.02 -29.75 -43.97
C ASP A 214 -23.30 -30.20 -44.70
N HIS A 215 -24.34 -29.35 -44.75
CA HIS A 215 -25.56 -29.63 -45.52
C HIS A 215 -25.35 -29.66 -47.04
N LEU A 216 -24.26 -29.06 -47.55
CA LEU A 216 -23.89 -29.02 -48.97
C LEU A 216 -23.01 -30.21 -49.40
N GLY A 217 -22.61 -31.09 -48.47
CA GLY A 217 -21.88 -32.32 -48.77
C GLY A 217 -20.45 -32.13 -49.30
N GLN A 218 -19.85 -30.94 -49.13
CA GLN A 218 -18.46 -30.67 -49.51
C GLN A 218 -17.53 -30.72 -48.29
N SER A 219 -16.40 -31.42 -48.43
CA SER A 219 -15.35 -31.46 -47.42
C SER A 219 -14.73 -30.08 -47.20
N LEU A 220 -14.58 -29.69 -45.94
CA LEU A 220 -14.03 -28.41 -45.52
C LEU A 220 -12.64 -28.13 -46.17
N PRO A 221 -12.48 -27.02 -46.93
CA PRO A 221 -11.19 -26.63 -47.51
C PRO A 221 -10.14 -26.37 -46.43
N ALA A 222 -8.86 -26.68 -46.70
CA ALA A 222 -7.75 -26.56 -45.74
C ALA A 222 -7.64 -25.17 -45.05
N LEU A 223 -8.09 -24.10 -45.72
CA LEU A 223 -8.11 -22.74 -45.18
C LEU A 223 -9.10 -22.58 -44.00
N THR A 224 -10.17 -23.36 -43.95
CA THR A 224 -11.17 -23.36 -42.86
C THR A 224 -10.65 -24.09 -41.61
N LEU A 225 -9.92 -25.20 -41.78
CA LEU A 225 -9.24 -25.90 -40.68
C LEU A 225 -8.15 -25.04 -40.04
N PHE A 226 -7.41 -24.27 -40.85
CA PHE A 226 -6.46 -23.29 -40.33
C PHE A 226 -7.15 -22.20 -39.50
N MET A 227 -8.28 -21.65 -39.97
CA MET A 227 -9.11 -20.72 -39.20
C MET A 227 -9.61 -21.31 -37.87
N ILE A 228 -10.05 -22.57 -37.87
CA ILE A 228 -10.51 -23.26 -36.66
C ILE A 228 -9.35 -23.43 -35.67
N SER A 229 -8.15 -23.80 -36.14
CA SER A 229 -6.97 -23.92 -35.27
C SER A 229 -6.56 -22.58 -34.63
N LEU A 230 -6.65 -21.48 -35.39
CA LEU A 230 -6.41 -20.13 -34.88
C LEU A 230 -7.48 -19.68 -33.88
N SER A 231 -8.74 -20.09 -34.12
CA SER A 231 -9.86 -19.84 -33.23
C SER A 231 -9.70 -20.55 -31.90
N ASP A 232 -9.28 -21.82 -31.88
CA ASP A 232 -9.07 -22.57 -30.65
C ASP A 232 -7.95 -21.96 -29.78
N ILE A 233 -6.86 -21.49 -30.39
CA ILE A 233 -5.79 -20.77 -29.68
C ILE A 233 -6.33 -19.48 -29.03
N ILE A 234 -7.15 -18.70 -29.76
CA ILE A 234 -7.76 -17.47 -29.26
C ILE A 234 -8.84 -17.77 -28.21
N ARG A 235 -9.57 -18.88 -28.31
CA ARG A 235 -10.61 -19.26 -27.35
C ARG A 235 -10.00 -19.75 -26.03
N ASP A 236 -8.95 -20.57 -26.09
CA ASP A 236 -8.27 -21.08 -24.88
C ASP A 236 -7.41 -20.02 -24.19
N HIS A 237 -6.70 -19.18 -24.95
CA HIS A 237 -5.81 -18.16 -24.38
C HIS A 237 -6.42 -16.77 -24.33
N GLY A 238 -7.56 -16.52 -24.99
CA GLY A 238 -8.23 -15.22 -25.01
C GLY A 238 -8.69 -14.77 -23.65
N LEU A 239 -9.19 -15.68 -22.80
CA LEU A 239 -9.51 -15.37 -21.40
C LEU A 239 -8.27 -15.01 -20.59
N MET A 240 -7.12 -15.65 -20.82
CA MET A 240 -5.85 -15.30 -20.16
C MET A 240 -5.28 -13.97 -20.63
N ILE A 241 -5.39 -13.65 -21.93
CA ILE A 241 -4.99 -12.37 -22.51
C ILE A 241 -5.90 -11.24 -21.98
N LEU A 242 -7.21 -11.50 -21.89
CA LEU A 242 -8.20 -10.56 -21.36
C LEU A 242 -8.03 -10.37 -19.84
N LEU A 243 -7.69 -11.42 -19.08
CA LEU A 243 -7.29 -11.33 -17.67
C LEU A 243 -5.95 -10.63 -17.49
N GLY A 244 -5.00 -10.79 -18.41
CA GLY A 244 -3.72 -10.08 -18.42
C GLY A 244 -3.89 -8.59 -18.66
N LEU A 245 -4.61 -8.21 -19.72
CA LEU A 245 -4.95 -6.83 -20.05
C LEU A 245 -5.86 -6.18 -19.00
N GLY A 246 -6.88 -6.91 -18.54
CA GLY A 246 -7.81 -6.48 -17.49
C GLY A 246 -7.18 -6.42 -16.11
N GLY A 247 -6.22 -7.30 -15.79
CA GLY A 247 -5.46 -7.32 -14.55
C GLY A 247 -4.45 -6.16 -14.45
N VAL A 248 -3.80 -5.81 -15.57
CA VAL A 248 -2.94 -4.64 -15.68
C VAL A 248 -3.76 -3.34 -15.62
N GLY A 249 -4.92 -3.29 -16.28
CA GLY A 249 -5.84 -2.16 -16.24
C GLY A 249 -6.51 -1.97 -14.86
N GLY A 250 -7.03 -3.04 -14.27
CA GLY A 250 -7.71 -3.05 -12.98
C GLY A 250 -6.77 -2.65 -11.85
N ARG A 251 -5.55 -3.20 -11.80
CA ARG A 251 -4.59 -2.88 -10.73
C ARG A 251 -4.05 -1.44 -10.80
N CYS A 252 -4.13 -0.80 -11.97
CA CYS A 252 -3.89 0.64 -12.15
C CYS A 252 -5.12 1.52 -11.89
N ALA A 253 -6.34 1.02 -12.08
CA ALA A 253 -7.60 1.76 -11.88
C ALA A 253 -8.17 1.68 -10.45
N TYR A 254 -7.87 0.61 -9.71
CA TYR A 254 -8.40 0.37 -8.35
C TYR A 254 -8.03 1.42 -7.26
N PRO A 255 -6.96 2.26 -7.34
CA PRO A 255 -6.75 3.27 -6.31
C PRO A 255 -7.72 4.46 -6.37
N CYS A 256 -8.55 4.60 -7.41
CA CYS A 256 -9.40 5.78 -7.62
C CYS A 256 -10.91 5.54 -7.41
N ALA A 257 -11.40 4.30 -7.31
CA ALA A 257 -12.84 4.02 -7.12
C ALA A 257 -13.29 4.06 -5.65
N GLY A 258 -12.73 4.99 -4.87
CA GLY A 258 -12.96 5.13 -3.44
C GLY A 258 -13.75 6.38 -3.05
N LYS A 259 -14.86 6.72 -3.74
CA LYS A 259 -15.91 7.60 -3.20
C LYS A 259 -17.29 7.20 -3.75
N PRO A 260 -18.26 6.86 -2.89
CA PRO A 260 -19.63 6.60 -3.34
C PRO A 260 -20.30 7.92 -3.75
N TRP A 261 -20.79 7.95 -5.00
CA TRP A 261 -21.73 8.95 -5.47
C TRP A 261 -23.04 8.78 -4.68
N ARG A 262 -23.28 9.66 -3.71
CA ARG A 262 -24.63 9.89 -3.17
C ARG A 262 -25.27 10.92 -4.08
N ALA A 263 -26.21 10.46 -4.90
CA ALA A 263 -27.16 11.31 -5.60
C ALA A 263 -28.03 12.02 -4.54
N GLY A 264 -28.12 13.34 -4.67
CA GLY A 264 -29.18 14.20 -4.16
C GLY A 264 -29.70 15.00 -5.34
#